data_AF-A0A8S1K1H8-F1
#
_entry.id   AF-A0A8S1K1H8-F1
#
_cell.length_a   1.000
_cell.length_b   1.000
_cell.length_c   1.000
_cell.angle_alpha   90.00
_cell.angle_beta   90.00
_cell.angle_gamma   90.00
#
_symmetry.space_group_name_H-M   'P 1'
#
loop_
_entity.id
_entity.type
_entity.pdbx_description
1 polymer ?
#
loop_
_entity_poly.entity_id
_entity_poly.type
_entity_poly.pdbx_seq_one_letter_code
_entity_poly.pdbx_strand_id
1 'polypeptide(L)'
;MYNNIELEKLVIKGSTRFQEVNFNQPRLFQPKLNIIKLKGFQQIVDLIKQQESFLKHNQNTQTNTQKNLPSILVYPPKAELITSSKKEISIRKYSETRVYGRKSFTETAEPQSLERKKIDTKRNKFAIKKALPNKQEEQNMVENPSDFATIVSYSNLLMIIPQEKIVYKAFITKGNNGQLVRQLIKCRSWWVLLDSPQTDMNLYWTQLRKQGFYKDLITFTGNQSIFTKAQKKQVLDKFKIKLEDEKYTNFVSSNILRVHNHLEGNFQISNKKALYYNMKSYYQSIGLDPFKFIPLTFHIQDGIKDPVYQQFEEYAKKNNINVWIVKPGEQSNRGNGIEVANSISQVKRLVSYRELHSNGVKKTFIVQQYINKPLLYNKRKFDIRCFMLITCINHQFKAYWYQEGYIRTSCKEFNLDDTDCKYTHLTNDAVQKYSKNYGKYETGNKVSFNDFQKYVQEIYNLNFNNTIEQLKNLSTDIVKASYQHLDPNRHFYTFELFGLDFMIDSDFRPWLIEVNTNPCLETCCPLLSRLINHLVENTIRIAIDPMYPPPTKKKPLPEFKNNFELIFYTPLIEQCGKLPEIQQDDDDLDVDDDN
;
A
#
# COMPACT_ATOMS: atom_id res chain seq x y z
N MET A 1 -34.57 4.07 54.21
CA MET A 1 -33.62 3.24 54.97
C MET A 1 -32.66 2.62 53.98
N TYR A 2 -31.37 3.00 54.08
CA TYR A 2 -30.14 2.24 53.75
C TYR A 2 -30.09 1.40 52.46
N ASN A 3 -29.07 1.42 51.60
CA ASN A 3 -27.84 2.21 51.48
C ASN A 3 -27.11 1.79 50.19
N ASN A 4 -26.28 2.70 49.67
CA ASN A 4 -25.00 2.45 48.98
C ASN A 4 -24.97 1.80 47.57
N ILE A 5 -24.76 2.64 46.56
CA ILE A 5 -23.75 2.35 45.53
C ILE A 5 -22.80 3.56 45.49
N GLU A 6 -21.57 3.31 45.91
CA GLU A 6 -20.46 4.25 45.91
C GLU A 6 -20.03 4.57 44.47
N LEU A 7 -19.81 5.87 44.23
CA LEU A 7 -19.02 6.40 43.12
C LEU A 7 -17.57 5.99 43.34
N GLU A 8 -17.07 5.01 42.58
CA GLU A 8 -15.64 4.75 42.51
C GLU A 8 -14.92 5.94 41.85
N LYS A 9 -14.19 6.64 42.71
CA LYS A 9 -13.28 7.74 42.39
C LYS A 9 -12.14 7.22 41.52
N LEU A 10 -11.90 7.91 40.41
CA LEU A 10 -10.62 7.93 39.71
C LEU A 10 -9.54 8.44 40.68
N VAL A 11 -8.76 7.53 41.25
CA VAL A 11 -7.56 7.85 42.04
C VAL A 11 -6.37 7.91 41.09
N ILE A 12 -5.96 9.12 40.74
CA ILE A 12 -4.64 9.37 40.14
C ILE A 12 -3.61 9.21 41.27
N LYS A 13 -2.92 8.07 41.30
CA LYS A 13 -1.74 7.87 42.16
C LYS A 13 -0.56 8.68 41.60
N GLY A 14 -0.44 9.92 42.08
CA GLY A 14 0.82 10.65 42.11
C GLY A 14 1.50 10.47 43.47
N SER A 15 2.76 10.05 43.47
CA SER A 15 3.68 10.10 44.61
C SER A 15 5.09 10.15 43.98
N THR A 16 6.07 10.95 44.38
CA THR A 16 6.28 11.80 45.56
C THR A 16 7.35 12.85 45.23
N ARG A 17 7.19 14.09 45.69
CA ARG A 17 8.08 14.71 46.70
C ARG A 17 7.59 16.11 47.05
N PHE A 18 7.31 16.25 48.35
CA PHE A 18 6.98 17.47 49.06
C PHE A 18 8.16 18.46 49.08
N GLN A 19 7.83 19.76 49.05
CA GLN A 19 8.40 20.74 49.97
C GLN A 19 7.31 21.79 50.26
N GLU A 20 6.77 21.76 51.47
CA GLU A 20 6.10 22.93 52.07
C GLU A 20 7.14 23.70 52.88
N VAL A 21 7.22 25.02 52.65
CA VAL A 21 7.55 25.98 53.70
C VAL A 21 6.65 27.21 53.50
N ASN A 22 5.76 27.43 54.45
CA ASN A 22 4.97 28.65 54.63
C ASN A 22 5.85 29.77 55.21
N PHE A 23 5.58 31.04 54.84
CA PHE A 23 5.04 32.07 55.75
C PHE A 23 5.08 33.49 55.13
N ASN A 24 3.91 34.16 55.22
CA ASN A 24 3.66 35.59 55.49
C ASN A 24 3.98 36.72 54.47
N GLN A 25 2.95 37.56 54.30
CA GLN A 25 2.75 38.85 53.60
C GLN A 25 3.77 39.98 53.96
N PRO A 26 3.82 41.19 53.32
CA PRO A 26 2.76 41.90 52.56
C PRO A 26 3.15 42.69 51.27
N ARG A 27 2.08 43.11 50.56
CA ARG A 27 1.88 44.14 49.51
C ARG A 27 3.09 44.98 49.04
N LEU A 28 3.25 45.13 47.71
CA LEU A 28 3.18 46.41 46.96
C LEU A 28 3.47 46.25 45.44
N PHE A 29 2.80 47.08 44.63
CA PHE A 29 2.99 47.40 43.21
C PHE A 29 2.46 46.45 42.10
N GLN A 30 1.28 46.81 41.55
CA GLN A 30 0.99 46.79 40.11
C GLN A 30 1.59 48.07 39.45
N PRO A 31 1.72 48.24 38.10
CA PRO A 31 1.00 47.53 37.01
C PRO A 31 1.81 47.22 35.72
N LYS A 32 1.23 46.31 34.89
CA LYS A 32 0.98 46.43 33.43
C LYS A 32 1.03 45.05 32.75
N LEU A 33 -0.13 44.49 32.45
CA LEU A 33 -0.27 43.45 31.42
C LEU A 33 -1.22 43.98 30.36
N ASN A 34 -0.69 44.09 29.15
CA ASN A 34 -1.40 44.53 27.96
C ASN A 34 -2.57 43.59 27.69
N ILE A 35 -3.76 44.18 27.58
CA ILE A 35 -4.98 43.55 27.11
C ILE A 35 -4.82 43.29 25.61
N ILE A 36 -4.70 42.02 25.20
CA ILE A 36 -5.02 41.60 23.84
C ILE A 36 -6.45 41.06 23.88
N LYS A 37 -7.39 41.84 23.34
CA LYS A 37 -8.79 41.45 23.11
C LYS A 37 -8.84 40.39 22.01
N LEU A 38 -9.16 39.14 22.34
CA LEU A 38 -9.58 38.15 21.35
C LEU A 38 -11.06 38.35 21.02
N LYS A 39 -11.33 39.14 19.97
CA LYS A 39 -12.61 39.10 19.24
C LYS A 39 -12.68 37.74 18.52
N GLY A 40 -13.53 36.84 19.00
CA GLY A 40 -13.77 35.56 18.35
C GLY A 40 -14.63 34.60 19.15
N PHE A 41 -14.65 34.75 20.48
CA PHE A 41 -15.40 33.82 21.33
C PHE A 41 -16.93 33.99 21.21
N GLN A 42 -17.42 35.21 21.00
CA GLN A 42 -18.86 35.45 20.86
C GLN A 42 -19.42 34.92 19.53
N GLN A 43 -18.63 34.99 18.44
CA GLN A 43 -19.04 34.44 17.13
C GLN A 43 -19.17 32.91 17.15
N ILE A 44 -18.34 32.22 17.94
CA ILE A 44 -18.42 30.77 18.12
C ILE A 44 -19.67 30.38 18.92
N VAL A 45 -20.00 31.15 19.96
CA VAL A 45 -21.21 30.91 20.76
C VAL A 45 -22.49 31.15 19.94
N ASP A 46 -22.49 32.15 19.05
CA ASP A 46 -23.65 32.43 18.19
C ASP A 46 -23.79 31.41 17.06
N LEU A 47 -22.69 30.87 16.52
CA LEU A 47 -22.67 29.76 15.55
C LEU A 47 -23.21 28.46 16.17
N ILE A 48 -22.85 28.15 17.41
CA ILE A 48 -23.35 26.95 18.12
C ILE A 48 -24.87 27.07 18.36
N LYS A 49 -25.37 28.26 18.71
CA LYS A 49 -26.81 28.51 18.88
C LYS A 49 -27.60 28.44 17.57
N GLN A 50 -27.01 28.86 16.45
CA GLN A 50 -27.63 28.68 15.12
C GLN A 50 -27.64 27.21 14.66
N GLN A 51 -26.65 26.42 15.05
CA GLN A 51 -26.60 24.98 14.74
C GLN A 51 -27.68 24.20 15.53
N GLU A 52 -27.93 24.57 16.79
CA GLU A 52 -28.98 23.96 17.61
C GLU A 52 -30.40 24.31 17.13
N SER A 53 -30.63 25.50 16.58
CA SER A 53 -31.93 25.86 15.99
C SER A 53 -32.18 25.16 14.64
N PHE A 54 -31.12 24.96 13.85
CA PHE A 54 -31.17 24.21 12.59
C PHE A 54 -31.44 22.71 12.81
N LEU A 55 -30.87 22.12 13.87
CA LEU A 55 -31.11 20.73 14.25
C LEU A 55 -32.53 20.48 14.79
N LYS A 56 -33.16 21.47 15.45
CA LYS A 56 -34.55 21.37 15.89
C LYS A 56 -35.56 21.53 14.76
N HIS A 57 -35.21 22.19 13.65
CA HIS A 57 -36.13 22.37 12.52
C HIS A 57 -36.12 21.18 11.53
N ASN A 58 -35.04 20.40 11.46
CA ASN A 58 -34.94 19.22 10.59
C ASN A 58 -35.48 17.91 11.21
N GLN A 59 -35.99 17.93 12.44
CA GLN A 59 -36.63 16.75 13.06
C GLN A 59 -38.12 16.57 12.71
N ASN A 60 -38.73 17.49 11.96
CA ASN A 60 -40.15 17.40 11.58
C ASN A 60 -40.43 17.14 10.08
N THR A 61 -39.41 16.83 9.27
CA THR A 61 -39.57 16.53 7.83
C THR A 61 -38.62 15.42 7.36
N GLN A 62 -38.63 14.26 8.02
CA GLN A 62 -38.06 13.03 7.46
C GLN A 62 -38.61 11.78 8.17
N THR A 63 -39.92 11.61 8.13
CA THR A 63 -40.59 10.34 8.45
C THR A 63 -41.10 9.70 7.16
N ASN A 64 -40.17 9.09 6.42
CA ASN A 64 -40.35 7.84 5.68
C ASN A 64 -39.06 7.56 4.90
N THR A 65 -38.65 6.29 4.85
CA THR A 65 -37.44 5.75 4.19
C THR A 65 -36.09 5.90 4.90
N GLN A 66 -35.99 5.54 6.19
CA GLN A 66 -34.69 5.13 6.79
C GLN A 66 -34.89 4.31 8.08
N LYS A 67 -35.56 3.17 7.96
CA LYS A 67 -35.48 2.07 8.94
C LYS A 67 -35.50 0.78 8.14
N ASN A 68 -34.37 0.09 8.03
CA ASN A 68 -34.24 -1.36 7.77
C ASN A 68 -32.82 -1.71 7.28
N LEU A 69 -31.80 -1.54 8.14
CA LEU A 69 -30.52 -2.24 8.02
C LEU A 69 -30.12 -2.67 9.45
N PRO A 70 -29.68 -3.91 9.69
CA PRO A 70 -29.44 -4.41 11.03
C PRO A 70 -28.19 -3.73 11.64
N SER A 71 -28.36 -3.12 12.80
CA SER A 71 -27.28 -2.81 13.74
C SER A 71 -26.78 -4.11 14.36
N ILE A 72 -25.49 -4.43 14.21
CA ILE A 72 -24.90 -5.68 14.71
C ILE A 72 -24.01 -5.41 15.92
N LEU A 73 -24.16 -6.27 16.92
CA LEU A 73 -23.42 -6.34 18.19
C LEU A 73 -21.90 -6.39 17.99
N VAL A 74 -21.19 -5.61 18.80
CA VAL A 74 -19.74 -5.70 19.01
C VAL A 74 -19.48 -6.75 20.09
N TYR A 75 -18.61 -7.72 19.83
CA TYR A 75 -18.18 -8.73 20.82
C TYR A 75 -17.23 -8.09 21.84
N PRO A 76 -17.43 -8.30 23.16
CA PRO A 76 -16.44 -7.93 24.15
C PRO A 76 -15.28 -8.93 24.17
N PRO A 77 -14.02 -8.49 24.35
CA PRO A 77 -12.88 -9.38 24.45
C PRO A 77 -12.91 -10.19 25.76
N LYS A 78 -12.62 -11.49 25.67
CA LYS A 78 -12.28 -12.33 26.82
C LYS A 78 -10.86 -12.01 27.25
N ALA A 79 -10.67 -11.52 28.46
CA ALA A 79 -9.36 -11.35 29.07
C ALA A 79 -9.01 -12.60 29.88
N GLU A 80 -7.97 -13.33 29.47
CA GLU A 80 -7.30 -14.31 30.33
C GLU A 80 -6.04 -13.68 30.95
N LEU A 81 -5.97 -13.73 32.27
CA LEU A 81 -4.87 -13.24 33.10
C LEU A 81 -3.67 -14.18 32.99
N ILE A 82 -2.55 -13.69 32.45
CA ILE A 82 -1.24 -14.32 32.63
C ILE A 82 -0.34 -13.37 33.41
N THR A 83 -0.01 -13.77 34.63
CA THR A 83 0.97 -13.13 35.51
C THR A 83 2.37 -13.59 35.11
N SER A 84 3.30 -12.66 34.90
CA SER A 84 4.73 -12.99 34.86
C SER A 84 5.59 -11.92 35.52
N SER A 85 6.57 -12.43 36.24
CA SER A 85 7.35 -11.81 37.29
C SER A 85 8.52 -10.95 36.81
N LYS A 86 8.87 -10.00 37.68
CA LYS A 86 10.03 -9.11 37.71
C LYS A 86 11.36 -9.77 37.32
N LYS A 87 12.20 -9.04 36.58
CA LYS A 87 13.67 -9.05 36.76
C LYS A 87 14.27 -7.67 36.51
N GLU A 88 15.17 -7.31 37.41
CA GLU A 88 15.73 -5.99 37.68
C GLU A 88 16.80 -5.55 36.66
N ILE A 89 16.86 -4.24 36.45
CA ILE A 89 17.91 -3.54 35.71
C ILE A 89 18.92 -2.99 36.72
N SER A 90 20.21 -3.30 36.55
CA SER A 90 21.31 -2.73 37.30
C SER A 90 21.98 -1.60 36.50
N ILE A 91 22.09 -0.44 37.14
CA ILE A 91 22.77 0.76 36.65
C ILE A 91 24.16 0.81 37.29
N ARG A 92 25.21 1.13 36.51
CA ARG A 92 26.49 1.66 37.04
C ARG A 92 26.89 2.92 36.28
N LYS A 93 27.31 3.94 37.04
CA LYS A 93 27.88 5.21 36.61
C LYS A 93 29.35 5.33 37.06
N TYR A 94 30.06 6.26 36.40
CA TYR A 94 31.35 6.94 36.72
C TYR A 94 32.63 6.13 36.43
N SER A 95 33.75 6.68 35.97
CA SER A 95 34.35 8.04 36.09
C SER A 95 35.46 8.32 35.05
N GLU A 96 35.86 9.60 34.97
CA GLU A 96 36.91 10.28 34.19
C GLU A 96 38.36 9.77 34.38
N THR A 97 39.27 9.96 33.40
CA THR A 97 40.50 10.83 33.50
C THR A 97 41.26 11.00 32.17
N ARG A 98 42.04 12.11 32.08
CA ARG A 98 42.81 12.67 30.94
C ARG A 98 44.29 12.22 30.88
N VAL A 99 45.00 12.67 29.80
CA VAL A 99 46.44 13.10 29.65
C VAL A 99 47.29 12.16 28.75
N TYR A 100 48.17 12.51 27.78
CA TYR A 100 48.64 13.70 27.01
C TYR A 100 49.45 13.18 25.77
N GLY A 101 49.70 14.01 24.74
CA GLY A 101 50.77 13.78 23.75
C GLY A 101 50.79 14.74 22.55
N ARG A 102 51.84 15.56 22.42
CA ARG A 102 52.04 16.71 21.51
C ARG A 102 52.90 16.40 20.26
N LYS A 103 52.87 17.36 19.31
CA LYS A 103 53.87 17.80 18.27
C LYS A 103 53.45 17.47 16.82
N SER A 104 53.63 18.31 15.80
CA SER A 104 54.25 19.66 15.65
C SER A 104 53.93 20.23 14.26
N PHE A 105 53.82 21.55 14.16
CA PHE A 105 53.73 22.35 12.92
C PHE A 105 55.12 22.79 12.44
N THR A 106 55.31 22.90 11.13
CA THR A 106 56.32 23.79 10.50
C THR A 106 55.77 24.32 9.18
N GLU A 107 55.47 25.62 9.15
CA GLU A 107 55.33 26.46 7.95
C GLU A 107 56.66 27.15 7.67
N THR A 108 57.00 27.35 6.40
CA THR A 108 58.01 28.32 5.96
C THR A 108 57.43 29.11 4.80
N ALA A 109 57.62 30.43 4.85
CA ALA A 109 57.13 31.42 3.91
C ALA A 109 58.28 32.28 3.37
N GLU A 110 57.96 33.03 2.30
CA GLU A 110 58.60 34.24 1.74
C GLU A 110 59.56 34.11 0.53
N PRO A 111 59.74 35.17 -0.31
CA PRO A 111 58.87 36.31 -0.66
C PRO A 111 58.85 36.71 -2.17
N GLN A 112 58.09 37.78 -2.44
CA GLN A 112 57.73 38.47 -3.69
C GLN A 112 58.87 39.13 -4.50
N SER A 113 58.63 39.38 -5.80
CA SER A 113 59.03 40.63 -6.47
C SER A 113 58.18 40.95 -7.72
N LEU A 114 57.87 42.24 -7.89
CA LEU A 114 57.12 42.88 -8.97
C LEU A 114 58.04 43.33 -10.11
N GLU A 115 57.56 43.31 -11.36
CA GLU A 115 57.85 44.40 -12.31
C GLU A 115 56.83 44.50 -13.47
N ARG A 116 56.66 45.73 -13.98
CA ARG A 116 55.54 46.27 -14.78
C ARG A 116 55.86 46.44 -16.27
N LYS A 117 54.80 46.71 -17.07
CA LYS A 117 54.67 47.46 -18.36
C LYS A 117 54.49 46.56 -19.60
N LYS A 118 53.59 46.80 -20.56
CA LYS A 118 52.91 47.99 -21.09
C LYS A 118 51.54 47.60 -21.70
N ILE A 119 50.54 48.48 -21.61
CA ILE A 119 49.27 48.43 -22.34
C ILE A 119 49.37 49.46 -23.46
N ASP A 120 48.97 49.08 -24.68
CA ASP A 120 48.62 50.03 -25.74
C ASP A 120 47.18 49.79 -26.23
N THR A 121 46.62 50.87 -26.72
CA THR A 121 45.21 51.27 -26.59
C THR A 121 44.27 50.71 -27.67
N LYS A 122 43.08 50.22 -27.25
CA LYS A 122 41.93 49.99 -28.14
C LYS A 122 40.69 50.68 -27.60
N ARG A 123 40.08 51.53 -28.42
CA ARG A 123 38.69 51.99 -28.25
C ARG A 123 37.80 51.40 -29.34
N ASN A 124 36.64 50.93 -28.88
CA ASN A 124 35.35 50.75 -29.55
C ASN A 124 35.15 49.48 -30.41
N LYS A 125 34.41 48.50 -29.87
CA LYS A 125 32.97 48.32 -30.14
C LYS A 125 32.37 47.22 -29.26
N PHE A 126 31.14 47.45 -28.84
CA PHE A 126 30.37 46.66 -27.89
C PHE A 126 30.15 45.21 -28.34
N ALA A 127 30.43 44.26 -27.44
CA ALA A 127 29.79 42.94 -27.39
C ALA A 127 29.66 42.52 -25.93
N ILE A 128 28.43 42.35 -25.46
CA ILE A 128 28.11 41.86 -24.12
C ILE A 128 28.58 40.40 -24.05
N LYS A 129 29.76 40.16 -23.44
CA LYS A 129 30.20 38.81 -23.08
C LYS A 129 29.52 38.41 -21.77
N LYS A 130 28.76 37.32 -21.82
CA LYS A 130 28.28 36.56 -20.67
C LYS A 130 29.41 36.37 -19.66
N ALA A 131 29.11 36.57 -18.39
CA ALA A 131 29.97 36.17 -17.29
C ALA A 131 30.33 34.69 -17.43
N LEU A 132 31.63 34.38 -17.51
CA LEU A 132 32.15 33.03 -17.38
C LEU A 132 32.15 32.67 -15.89
N PRO A 133 31.52 31.56 -15.47
CA PRO A 133 31.62 31.11 -14.08
C PRO A 133 33.04 30.63 -13.76
N ASN A 134 33.46 30.82 -12.51
CA ASN A 134 34.74 30.39 -11.97
C ASN A 134 34.95 28.87 -12.11
N LYS A 135 36.13 28.49 -12.60
CA LYS A 135 36.60 27.10 -12.83
C LYS A 135 36.98 26.32 -11.54
N GLN A 136 36.34 26.59 -10.41
CA GLN A 136 36.58 25.87 -9.15
C GLN A 136 35.32 25.32 -8.46
N GLU A 137 34.14 25.42 -9.08
CA GLU A 137 32.91 24.78 -8.57
C GLU A 137 32.44 23.55 -9.38
N GLU A 138 33.17 23.10 -10.40
CA GLU A 138 32.81 21.94 -11.24
C GLU A 138 33.56 20.65 -10.88
N GLN A 139 33.70 20.33 -9.58
CA GLN A 139 34.16 19.02 -9.12
C GLN A 139 33.21 18.31 -8.16
N ASN A 140 31.94 18.71 -8.12
CA ASN A 140 30.89 17.92 -7.48
C ASN A 140 30.05 17.18 -8.53
N MET A 141 30.30 15.87 -8.61
CA MET A 141 29.58 14.89 -9.40
C MET A 141 28.07 14.93 -9.16
N VAL A 142 27.29 15.24 -10.20
CA VAL A 142 25.99 14.59 -10.48
C VAL A 142 25.89 14.49 -12.00
N GLU A 143 26.45 13.42 -12.56
CA GLU A 143 26.22 13.08 -13.96
C GLU A 143 24.75 12.66 -14.13
N ASN A 144 24.01 13.48 -14.88
CA ASN A 144 22.65 13.31 -15.39
C ASN A 144 21.48 13.38 -14.38
N PRO A 145 21.09 14.59 -13.91
CA PRO A 145 19.90 14.82 -13.08
C PRO A 145 18.54 14.49 -13.77
N SER A 146 18.50 13.83 -14.93
CA SER A 146 17.26 13.39 -15.59
C SER A 146 16.96 11.88 -15.45
N ASP A 147 17.83 11.11 -14.78
CA ASP A 147 17.62 9.68 -14.62
C ASP A 147 16.39 9.39 -13.74
N PHE A 148 15.49 8.55 -14.26
CA PHE A 148 14.25 8.16 -13.60
C PHE A 148 14.51 7.59 -12.20
N ALA A 149 15.56 6.78 -12.05
CA ALA A 149 15.91 6.16 -10.77
C ALA A 149 16.22 7.22 -9.71
N THR A 150 16.98 8.25 -10.06
CA THR A 150 17.30 9.37 -9.17
C THR A 150 16.05 10.14 -8.74
N ILE A 151 15.12 10.40 -9.67
CA ILE A 151 13.85 11.07 -9.35
C ILE A 151 13.00 10.20 -8.40
N VAL A 152 12.99 8.88 -8.58
CA VAL A 152 12.34 7.95 -7.63
C VAL A 152 12.99 8.05 -6.25
N SER A 153 14.32 8.00 -6.15
CA SER A 153 15.04 8.15 -4.87
C SER A 153 14.67 9.47 -4.18
N TYR A 154 14.71 10.60 -4.91
CA TYR A 154 14.33 11.91 -4.38
C TYR A 154 12.88 11.97 -3.92
N SER A 155 11.96 11.32 -4.64
CA SER A 155 10.57 11.23 -4.21
C SER A 155 10.45 10.53 -2.85
N ASN A 156 11.40 9.65 -2.51
CA ASN A 156 11.49 8.94 -1.23
C ASN A 156 12.42 9.63 -0.22
N LEU A 157 12.77 10.91 -0.43
CA LEU A 157 13.65 11.68 0.46
C LEU A 157 15.02 11.00 0.65
N LEU A 158 15.50 10.33 -0.39
CA LEU A 158 16.72 9.53 -0.36
C LEU A 158 17.57 9.80 -1.61
N MET A 159 18.88 9.65 -1.49
CA MET A 159 19.80 9.58 -2.62
C MET A 159 20.81 8.48 -2.35
N ILE A 160 20.86 7.48 -3.24
CA ILE A 160 21.88 6.43 -3.18
C ILE A 160 23.10 6.92 -3.94
N ILE A 161 24.24 7.01 -3.26
CA ILE A 161 25.52 7.37 -3.88
C ILE A 161 26.10 6.11 -4.54
N PRO A 162 26.23 6.06 -5.88
CA PRO A 162 26.80 4.90 -6.55
C PRO A 162 28.27 4.72 -6.18
N GLN A 163 28.70 3.47 -6.00
CA GLN A 163 30.09 3.13 -5.71
C GLN A 163 30.86 2.76 -6.99
N GLU A 164 32.18 2.94 -7.03
CA GLU A 164 32.99 2.61 -8.21
C GLU A 164 32.99 1.10 -8.54
N LYS A 165 32.98 0.26 -7.50
CA LYS A 165 33.04 -1.20 -7.62
C LYS A 165 32.00 -1.82 -6.69
N ILE A 166 30.83 -2.11 -7.23
CA ILE A 166 29.76 -2.79 -6.50
C ILE A 166 29.14 -3.88 -7.35
N VAL A 167 28.79 -4.99 -6.68
CA VAL A 167 28.07 -6.12 -7.27
C VAL A 167 27.01 -6.53 -6.26
N TYR A 168 25.75 -6.53 -6.67
CA TYR A 168 24.63 -6.99 -5.84
C TYR A 168 24.32 -8.45 -6.12
N LYS A 169 23.78 -9.13 -5.11
CA LYS A 169 23.43 -10.54 -5.18
C LYS A 169 21.92 -10.71 -5.15
N ALA A 170 21.37 -11.44 -6.11
CA ALA A 170 19.95 -11.77 -6.17
C ALA A 170 19.74 -13.29 -6.13
N PHE A 171 18.88 -13.74 -5.23
CA PHE A 171 18.35 -15.10 -5.26
C PHE A 171 16.88 -15.05 -5.68
N ILE A 172 16.56 -15.76 -6.76
CA ILE A 172 15.22 -15.82 -7.35
C ILE A 172 14.79 -17.29 -7.36
N THR A 173 13.71 -17.59 -6.67
CA THR A 173 13.16 -18.96 -6.60
C THR A 173 12.64 -19.42 -7.95
N LYS A 174 12.51 -20.74 -8.10
CA LYS A 174 11.75 -21.31 -9.21
C LYS A 174 10.28 -20.94 -9.03
N GLY A 175 9.57 -20.81 -10.15
CA GLY A 175 8.18 -20.37 -10.16
C GLY A 175 7.74 -19.88 -11.53
N ASN A 176 6.44 -19.63 -11.67
CA ASN A 176 5.80 -19.16 -12.91
C ASN A 176 6.34 -17.82 -13.43
N ASN A 177 7.03 -17.04 -12.59
CA ASN A 177 7.66 -15.76 -12.91
C ASN A 177 9.19 -15.75 -12.76
N GLY A 178 9.78 -16.79 -12.15
CA GLY A 178 11.20 -16.79 -11.76
C GLY A 178 12.14 -16.65 -12.96
N GLN A 179 11.81 -17.25 -14.10
CA GLN A 179 12.61 -17.15 -15.32
C GLN A 179 12.62 -15.73 -15.89
N LEU A 180 11.46 -15.07 -15.94
CA LEU A 180 11.34 -13.70 -16.42
C LEU A 180 12.14 -12.74 -15.54
N VAL A 181 11.96 -12.82 -14.22
CA VAL A 181 12.69 -11.95 -13.28
C VAL A 181 14.20 -12.20 -13.39
N ARG A 182 14.64 -13.47 -13.51
CA ARG A 182 16.05 -13.80 -13.77
C ARG A 182 16.59 -13.15 -15.05
N GLN A 183 15.82 -13.17 -16.14
CA GLN A 183 16.22 -12.53 -17.40
C GLN A 183 16.35 -11.01 -17.24
N LEU A 184 15.40 -10.35 -16.60
CA LEU A 184 15.42 -8.90 -16.37
C LEU A 184 16.57 -8.48 -15.44
N ILE A 185 16.86 -9.26 -14.40
CA ILE A 185 18.02 -9.00 -13.52
C ILE A 185 19.34 -9.21 -14.26
N LYS A 186 19.45 -10.22 -15.16
CA LYS A 186 20.64 -10.42 -16.00
C LYS A 186 20.95 -9.24 -16.93
N CYS A 187 19.95 -8.45 -17.32
CA CYS A 187 20.17 -7.22 -18.08
C CYS A 187 20.91 -6.14 -17.27
N ARG A 188 20.97 -6.28 -15.94
CA ARG A 188 21.70 -5.39 -15.03
C ARG A 188 23.03 -6.03 -14.68
N SER A 189 24.05 -5.75 -15.47
CA SER A 189 25.39 -6.36 -15.39
C SER A 189 26.17 -6.11 -14.08
N TRP A 190 25.58 -5.45 -13.09
CA TRP A 190 26.12 -5.29 -11.72
C TRP A 190 25.36 -6.15 -10.70
N TRP A 191 24.53 -7.07 -11.17
CA TRP A 191 23.89 -8.12 -10.38
C TRP A 191 24.49 -9.48 -10.70
N VAL A 192 24.60 -10.32 -9.67
CA VAL A 192 24.93 -11.74 -9.77
C VAL A 192 23.73 -12.53 -9.26
N LEU A 193 23.29 -13.51 -10.06
CA LEU A 193 22.26 -14.45 -9.66
C LEU A 193 22.88 -15.60 -8.88
N LEU A 194 22.30 -15.89 -7.73
CA LEU A 194 22.68 -17.01 -6.87
C LEU A 194 21.85 -18.26 -7.22
N ASP A 195 22.44 -19.43 -7.01
CA ASP A 195 21.77 -20.73 -7.18
C ASP A 195 21.10 -21.22 -5.89
N SER A 196 21.55 -20.71 -4.73
CA SER A 196 20.97 -20.99 -3.41
C SER A 196 20.89 -19.69 -2.59
N PRO A 197 19.95 -19.58 -1.62
CA PRO A 197 19.87 -18.41 -0.76
C PRO A 197 21.15 -18.28 0.08
N GLN A 198 21.66 -17.05 0.21
CA GLN A 198 22.83 -16.70 1.02
C GLN A 198 22.47 -15.59 2.01
N THR A 199 23.21 -15.46 3.12
CA THR A 199 22.96 -14.44 4.14
C THR A 199 23.25 -13.02 3.64
N ASP A 200 24.21 -12.88 2.73
CA ASP A 200 24.65 -11.60 2.17
C ASP A 200 23.97 -11.23 0.84
N MET A 201 22.86 -11.90 0.49
CA MET A 201 22.06 -11.54 -0.69
C MET A 201 21.30 -10.23 -0.48
N ASN A 202 21.23 -9.41 -1.53
CA ASN A 202 20.51 -8.15 -1.54
C ASN A 202 19.04 -8.33 -1.90
N LEU A 203 18.74 -9.07 -2.97
CA LEU A 203 17.37 -9.33 -3.41
C LEU A 203 17.01 -10.78 -3.15
N TYR A 204 15.93 -10.98 -2.41
CA TYR A 204 15.24 -12.26 -2.31
C TYR A 204 13.92 -12.16 -3.04
N TRP A 205 13.79 -12.84 -4.17
CA TRP A 205 12.53 -12.91 -4.92
C TRP A 205 11.91 -14.30 -4.79
N THR A 206 10.74 -14.38 -4.16
CA THR A 206 9.99 -15.62 -3.91
C THR A 206 8.58 -15.54 -4.48
N GLN A 207 7.90 -16.69 -4.61
CA GLN A 207 6.48 -16.72 -4.97
C GLN A 207 5.56 -16.44 -3.77
N LEU A 208 5.94 -16.96 -2.61
CA LEU A 208 5.24 -16.79 -1.35
C LEU A 208 6.10 -16.01 -0.38
N ARG A 209 5.45 -15.38 0.61
CA ARG A 209 6.16 -14.58 1.59
C ARG A 209 7.02 -15.49 2.48
N LYS A 210 8.31 -15.17 2.65
CA LYS A 210 9.16 -15.84 3.62
C LYS A 210 9.03 -15.20 5.00
N GLN A 211 8.56 -15.97 5.98
CA GLN A 211 8.47 -15.51 7.37
C GLN A 211 9.86 -15.21 7.96
N GLY A 212 9.91 -14.25 8.88
CA GLY A 212 11.14 -13.89 9.61
C GLY A 212 12.16 -13.06 8.82
N PHE A 213 12.01 -12.88 7.50
CA PHE A 213 12.95 -12.07 6.69
C PHE A 213 13.08 -10.63 7.21
N TYR A 214 11.98 -10.04 7.66
CA TYR A 214 11.94 -8.64 8.11
C TYR A 214 12.65 -8.39 9.45
N LYS A 215 12.96 -9.44 10.22
CA LYS A 215 13.73 -9.32 11.48
C LYS A 215 15.18 -8.87 11.25
N ASP A 216 15.71 -9.09 10.04
CA ASP A 216 17.08 -8.80 9.66
C ASP A 216 17.23 -7.48 8.87
N LEU A 217 16.17 -6.67 8.78
CA LEU A 217 16.23 -5.40 8.04
C LEU A 217 16.90 -4.33 8.90
N ILE A 218 17.99 -3.79 8.37
CA ILE A 218 18.79 -2.80 9.09
C ILE A 218 18.15 -1.42 8.95
N THR A 219 18.01 -0.71 10.07
CA THR A 219 17.65 0.71 10.12
C THR A 219 18.92 1.56 10.01
N PHE A 220 18.92 2.55 9.11
CA PHE A 220 20.09 3.39 8.87
C PHE A 220 19.77 4.88 8.93
N THR A 221 20.76 5.64 9.40
CA THR A 221 20.81 7.10 9.30
C THR A 221 21.99 7.50 8.42
N GLY A 222 21.72 8.34 7.41
CA GLY A 222 22.74 8.88 6.52
C GLY A 222 22.88 10.39 6.67
N ASN A 223 23.92 10.98 6.07
CA ASN A 223 24.11 12.42 6.05
C ASN A 223 22.98 13.11 5.27
N GLN A 224 22.39 14.16 5.83
CA GLN A 224 21.33 14.91 5.16
C GLN A 224 21.91 15.92 4.16
N SER A 225 21.20 16.13 3.05
CA SER A 225 21.44 17.22 2.09
C SER A 225 20.14 17.93 1.78
N ILE A 226 20.24 19.14 1.21
CA ILE A 226 19.08 19.99 0.92
C ILE A 226 18.69 19.85 -0.55
N PHE A 227 17.39 19.74 -0.80
CA PHE A 227 16.86 19.76 -2.16
C PHE A 227 17.03 21.11 -2.85
N THR A 228 17.57 21.10 -4.06
CA THR A 228 17.54 22.24 -4.98
C THR A 228 16.13 22.43 -5.57
N LYS A 229 15.83 23.65 -6.05
CA LYS A 229 14.56 23.94 -6.76
C LYS A 229 14.33 23.04 -7.96
N ALA A 230 15.39 22.71 -8.70
CA ALA A 230 15.33 21.84 -9.88
C ALA A 230 14.91 20.41 -9.50
N GLN A 231 15.53 19.83 -8.46
CA GLN A 231 15.17 18.50 -7.95
C GLN A 231 13.72 18.44 -7.47
N LYS A 232 13.26 19.44 -6.70
CA LYS A 232 11.85 19.52 -6.27
C LYS A 232 10.90 19.58 -7.46
N LYS A 233 11.23 20.37 -8.49
CA LYS A 233 10.43 20.48 -9.70
C LYS A 233 10.35 19.15 -10.47
N GLN A 234 11.47 18.42 -10.60
CA GLN A 234 11.48 17.12 -11.28
C GLN A 234 10.58 16.09 -10.60
N VAL A 235 10.63 16.02 -9.26
CA VAL A 235 9.75 15.13 -8.48
C VAL A 235 8.29 15.54 -8.63
N LEU A 236 7.99 16.83 -8.57
CA LEU A 236 6.64 17.35 -8.80
C LEU A 236 6.14 17.02 -10.21
N ASP A 237 6.93 17.27 -11.24
CA ASP A 237 6.51 17.06 -12.62
C ASP A 237 6.23 15.58 -12.88
N LYS A 238 7.07 14.69 -12.33
CA LYS A 238 7.01 13.24 -12.57
C LYS A 238 5.98 12.49 -11.71
N PHE A 239 5.93 12.78 -10.42
CA PHE A 239 5.11 12.04 -9.45
C PHE A 239 3.97 12.87 -8.85
N LYS A 240 3.86 14.15 -9.19
CA LYS A 240 2.91 15.11 -8.58
C LYS A 240 3.07 15.22 -7.06
N ILE A 241 4.24 14.84 -6.54
CA ILE A 241 4.60 14.99 -5.13
C ILE A 241 5.22 16.37 -4.93
N LYS A 242 4.63 17.16 -4.04
CA LYS A 242 5.25 18.38 -3.53
C LYS A 242 6.12 18.01 -2.33
N LEU A 243 7.43 18.15 -2.48
CA LEU A 243 8.37 17.88 -1.39
C LEU A 243 8.34 19.04 -0.38
N GLU A 244 7.67 18.81 0.74
CA GLU A 244 7.62 19.72 1.89
C GLU A 244 8.93 19.67 2.67
N ASP A 245 9.49 18.48 2.85
CA ASP A 245 10.82 18.30 3.41
C ASP A 245 11.87 19.01 2.56
N GLU A 246 12.69 19.80 3.24
CA GLU A 246 13.81 20.48 2.61
C GLU A 246 15.02 19.56 2.43
N LYS A 247 15.02 18.41 3.12
CA LYS A 247 16.18 17.53 3.21
C LYS A 247 15.90 16.12 2.69
N TYR A 248 16.95 15.49 2.17
CA TYR A 248 16.99 14.07 1.85
C TYR A 248 18.24 13.43 2.45
N THR A 249 18.17 12.12 2.66
CA THR A 249 19.27 11.32 3.20
C THR A 249 20.19 10.86 2.08
N ASN A 250 21.50 11.05 2.21
CA ASN A 250 22.49 10.43 1.33
C ASN A 250 22.90 9.08 1.91
N PHE A 251 22.86 8.05 1.07
CA PHE A 251 23.15 6.69 1.47
C PHE A 251 24.23 6.08 0.57
N VAL A 252 25.37 5.74 1.17
CA VAL A 252 26.54 5.23 0.43
C VAL A 252 26.55 3.70 0.39
N SER A 253 25.97 3.01 1.38
CA SER A 253 26.18 1.58 1.61
C SER A 253 25.03 0.69 1.10
N SER A 254 24.59 0.86 -0.15
CA SER A 254 23.52 0.03 -0.76
C SER A 254 23.82 -1.47 -0.78
N ASN A 255 25.09 -1.87 -0.70
CA ASN A 255 25.52 -3.27 -0.66
C ASN A 255 25.03 -4.05 0.57
N ILE A 256 24.68 -3.38 1.67
CA ILE A 256 24.18 -4.04 2.89
C ILE A 256 22.65 -4.10 2.95
N LEU A 257 21.96 -3.43 2.02
CA LEU A 257 20.50 -3.45 1.97
C LEU A 257 20.00 -4.78 1.45
N ARG A 258 19.03 -5.34 2.17
CA ARG A 258 18.31 -6.54 1.81
C ARG A 258 16.86 -6.18 1.53
N VAL A 259 16.27 -6.81 0.53
CA VAL A 259 14.88 -6.60 0.16
C VAL A 259 14.23 -7.92 -0.23
N HIS A 260 12.95 -8.02 0.11
CA HIS A 260 12.06 -9.10 -0.27
C HIS A 260 10.89 -8.52 -1.06
N ASN A 261 10.40 -9.25 -2.07
CA ASN A 261 9.35 -8.80 -2.99
C ASN A 261 7.93 -8.93 -2.41
N HIS A 262 7.80 -8.96 -1.09
CA HIS A 262 6.55 -8.98 -0.37
C HIS A 262 6.56 -7.90 0.73
N LEU A 263 5.38 -7.60 1.27
CA LEU A 263 5.21 -6.75 2.45
C LEU A 263 4.82 -7.58 3.66
N GLU A 264 5.23 -7.13 4.85
CA GLU A 264 4.62 -7.60 6.09
C GLU A 264 3.13 -7.19 6.11
N GLY A 265 2.25 -8.06 6.61
CA GLY A 265 0.82 -7.76 6.68
C GLY A 265 0.07 -7.79 5.33
N ASN A 266 0.69 -8.22 4.23
CA ASN A 266 0.05 -8.28 2.90
C ASN A 266 -1.25 -9.12 2.82
N PHE A 267 -1.46 -10.04 3.76
CA PHE A 267 -2.72 -10.77 3.94
C PHE A 267 -3.93 -9.84 4.19
N GLN A 268 -3.70 -8.63 4.72
CA GLN A 268 -4.75 -7.66 5.05
C GLN A 268 -5.57 -7.21 3.85
N ILE A 269 -4.98 -7.25 2.65
CA ILE A 269 -5.68 -6.96 1.39
C ILE A 269 -5.92 -8.20 0.54
N SER A 270 -5.10 -9.25 0.69
CA SER A 270 -5.18 -10.43 -0.17
C SER A 270 -6.04 -11.56 0.38
N ASN A 271 -6.26 -11.62 1.69
CA ASN A 271 -7.24 -12.49 2.30
C ASN A 271 -8.65 -11.89 2.12
N LYS A 272 -9.61 -12.71 1.68
CA LYS A 272 -10.99 -12.27 1.38
C LYS A 272 -11.72 -11.75 2.61
N LYS A 273 -11.55 -12.41 3.77
CA LYS A 273 -12.10 -11.98 5.07
C LYS A 273 -11.49 -10.64 5.48
N ALA A 274 -10.16 -10.53 5.48
CA ALA A 274 -9.47 -9.31 5.90
C ALA A 274 -9.81 -8.11 5.00
N LEU A 275 -9.81 -8.30 3.68
CA LEU A 275 -10.19 -7.27 2.71
C LEU A 275 -11.63 -6.78 2.94
N TYR A 276 -12.58 -7.70 3.17
CA TYR A 276 -13.96 -7.34 3.46
C TYR A 276 -14.07 -6.46 4.71
N TYR A 277 -13.45 -6.85 5.83
CA TYR A 277 -13.50 -6.07 7.06
C TYR A 277 -12.81 -4.72 6.92
N ASN A 278 -11.63 -4.66 6.32
CA ASN A 278 -10.90 -3.41 6.09
C ASN A 278 -11.74 -2.43 5.25
N MET A 279 -12.28 -2.87 4.13
CA MET A 279 -13.11 -2.03 3.26
C MET A 279 -14.42 -1.62 3.92
N LYS A 280 -15.07 -2.53 4.66
CA LYS A 280 -16.28 -2.24 5.43
C LYS A 280 -16.04 -1.15 6.46
N SER A 281 -15.02 -1.33 7.30
CA SER A 281 -14.66 -0.37 8.35
C SER A 281 -14.25 0.98 7.77
N TYR A 282 -13.48 0.98 6.68
CA TYR A 282 -13.07 2.20 5.99
C TYR A 282 -14.29 3.01 5.50
N TYR A 283 -15.16 2.42 4.68
CA TYR A 283 -16.32 3.14 4.14
C TYR A 283 -17.29 3.59 5.24
N GLN A 284 -17.54 2.76 6.25
CA GLN A 284 -18.37 3.13 7.39
C GLN A 284 -17.78 4.32 8.17
N SER A 285 -16.46 4.37 8.34
CA SER A 285 -15.77 5.47 9.04
C SER A 285 -15.93 6.83 8.33
N ILE A 286 -16.12 6.82 7.01
CA ILE A 286 -16.36 8.02 6.20
C ILE A 286 -17.84 8.22 5.84
N GLY A 287 -18.75 7.49 6.51
CA GLY A 287 -20.20 7.64 6.34
C GLY A 287 -20.75 7.11 5.02
N LEU A 288 -20.01 6.26 4.32
CA LEU A 288 -20.42 5.63 3.07
C LEU A 288 -20.84 4.18 3.28
N ASP A 289 -21.76 3.72 2.43
CA ASP A 289 -22.16 2.31 2.40
C ASP A 289 -21.10 1.47 1.66
N PRO A 290 -20.41 0.53 2.34
CA PRO A 290 -19.39 -0.31 1.71
C PRO A 290 -19.95 -1.16 0.57
N PHE A 291 -21.23 -1.54 0.64
CA PHE A 291 -21.86 -2.39 -0.38
C PHE A 291 -22.17 -1.65 -1.67
N LYS A 292 -21.72 -0.39 -1.77
CA LYS A 292 -21.64 0.33 -3.03
C LYS A 292 -20.35 0.09 -3.82
N PHE A 293 -19.34 -0.52 -3.21
CA PHE A 293 -18.00 -0.65 -3.76
C PHE A 293 -17.52 -2.11 -3.78
N ILE A 294 -17.93 -2.88 -2.78
CA ILE A 294 -17.77 -4.33 -2.70
C ILE A 294 -19.15 -5.01 -2.73
N PRO A 295 -19.29 -6.22 -3.29
CA PRO A 295 -20.58 -6.91 -3.26
C PRO A 295 -21.06 -7.19 -1.83
N LEU A 296 -22.39 -7.23 -1.62
CA LEU A 296 -22.98 -7.55 -0.32
C LEU A 296 -22.40 -8.86 0.21
N THR A 297 -21.85 -8.83 1.42
CA THR A 297 -21.04 -9.93 1.96
C THR A 297 -21.42 -10.25 3.40
N PHE A 298 -21.61 -11.54 3.67
CA PHE A 298 -21.83 -12.12 4.99
C PHE A 298 -20.68 -13.07 5.30
N HIS A 299 -20.03 -12.86 6.43
CA HIS A 299 -18.95 -13.72 6.92
C HIS A 299 -19.53 -14.67 7.97
N ILE A 300 -19.53 -15.96 7.66
CA ILE A 300 -20.14 -17.04 8.44
C ILE A 300 -19.02 -17.84 9.12
N GLN A 301 -18.97 -17.80 10.44
CA GLN A 301 -17.94 -18.41 11.29
C GLN A 301 -18.37 -19.74 11.92
N ASP A 302 -19.65 -19.88 12.29
CA ASP A 302 -20.16 -21.11 12.94
C ASP A 302 -21.32 -21.76 12.18
N GLY A 303 -21.19 -21.79 10.84
CA GLY A 303 -22.17 -22.38 9.93
C GLY A 303 -23.58 -21.84 10.17
N ILE A 304 -24.59 -22.73 10.21
CA ILE A 304 -26.00 -22.34 10.34
C ILE A 304 -26.39 -21.80 11.72
N LYS A 305 -25.54 -21.99 12.74
CA LYS A 305 -25.78 -21.48 14.11
C LYS A 305 -25.30 -20.04 14.27
N ASP A 306 -24.52 -19.56 13.31
CA ASP A 306 -24.00 -18.20 13.32
C ASP A 306 -25.16 -17.18 13.22
N PRO A 307 -25.22 -16.17 14.12
CA PRO A 307 -26.17 -15.07 13.99
C PRO A 307 -26.11 -14.36 12.63
N VAL A 308 -24.92 -14.27 12.01
CA VAL A 308 -24.74 -13.68 10.69
C VAL A 308 -25.40 -14.55 9.61
N TYR A 309 -25.42 -15.87 9.76
CA TYR A 309 -26.14 -16.75 8.84
C TYR A 309 -27.65 -16.53 8.92
N GLN A 310 -28.19 -16.35 10.12
CA GLN A 310 -29.62 -16.05 10.31
C GLN A 310 -29.99 -14.72 9.65
N GLN A 311 -29.15 -13.68 9.83
CA GLN A 311 -29.32 -12.39 9.17
C GLN A 311 -29.25 -12.51 7.64
N PHE A 312 -28.31 -13.30 7.12
CA PHE A 312 -28.23 -13.61 5.70
C PHE A 312 -29.54 -14.25 5.20
N GLU A 313 -30.04 -15.27 5.89
CA GLU A 313 -31.22 -16.00 5.48
C GLU A 313 -32.47 -15.11 5.49
N GLU A 314 -32.65 -14.29 6.53
CA GLU A 314 -33.72 -13.30 6.63
C GLU A 314 -33.62 -12.27 5.50
N TYR A 315 -32.43 -11.74 5.25
CA TYR A 315 -32.18 -10.77 4.19
C TYR A 315 -32.48 -11.36 2.80
N ALA A 316 -31.98 -12.56 2.52
CA ALA A 316 -32.18 -13.26 1.25
C ALA A 316 -33.67 -13.53 0.98
N LYS A 317 -34.41 -14.01 1.99
CA LYS A 317 -35.87 -14.22 1.92
C LYS A 317 -36.63 -12.92 1.71
N LYS A 318 -36.32 -11.88 2.50
CA LYS A 318 -37.01 -10.58 2.45
C LYS A 318 -36.85 -9.90 1.08
N ASN A 319 -35.67 -10.00 0.47
CA ASN A 319 -35.36 -9.33 -0.80
C ASN A 319 -35.53 -10.25 -2.02
N ASN A 320 -35.95 -11.51 -1.83
CA ASN A 320 -36.10 -12.51 -2.89
C ASN A 320 -34.82 -12.71 -3.73
N ILE A 321 -33.66 -12.80 -3.05
CA ILE A 321 -32.35 -12.99 -3.70
C ILE A 321 -31.92 -14.45 -3.55
N ASN A 322 -31.84 -15.16 -4.67
CA ASN A 322 -31.57 -16.61 -4.68
C ASN A 322 -30.16 -16.98 -5.13
N VAL A 323 -29.45 -16.10 -5.86
CA VAL A 323 -28.12 -16.41 -6.40
C VAL A 323 -27.02 -15.79 -5.55
N TRP A 324 -26.17 -16.64 -4.99
CA TRP A 324 -25.08 -16.30 -4.08
C TRP A 324 -23.81 -17.00 -4.50
N ILE A 325 -22.66 -16.45 -4.14
CA ILE A 325 -21.38 -17.13 -4.28
C ILE A 325 -20.82 -17.41 -2.89
N VAL A 326 -20.54 -18.68 -2.63
CA VAL A 326 -19.92 -19.14 -1.39
C VAL A 326 -18.45 -19.37 -1.66
N LYS A 327 -17.60 -18.72 -0.87
CA LYS A 327 -16.14 -18.80 -0.94
C LYS A 327 -15.61 -19.20 0.44
N PRO A 328 -14.55 -19.99 0.54
CA PRO A 328 -13.82 -20.16 1.80
C PRO A 328 -13.31 -18.80 2.29
N GLY A 329 -13.39 -18.55 3.60
CA GLY A 329 -12.93 -17.30 4.21
C GLY A 329 -11.41 -17.17 4.25
N GLU A 330 -10.72 -18.31 4.36
CA GLU A 330 -9.26 -18.42 4.34
C GLU A 330 -8.72 -18.73 2.93
N GLN A 331 -7.40 -18.83 2.81
CA GLN A 331 -6.65 -18.88 1.54
C GLN A 331 -7.23 -19.89 0.52
N SER A 332 -8.05 -19.37 -0.38
CA SER A 332 -8.59 -20.08 -1.54
C SER A 332 -7.97 -19.50 -2.81
N ASN A 333 -6.82 -20.06 -3.20
CA ASN A 333 -6.20 -19.76 -4.47
C ASN A 333 -6.87 -20.55 -5.61
N ARG A 334 -6.80 -20.03 -6.84
CA ARG A 334 -7.16 -20.74 -8.09
C ARG A 334 -8.64 -21.16 -8.24
N GLY A 335 -9.55 -20.59 -7.43
CA GLY A 335 -10.98 -20.88 -7.51
C GLY A 335 -11.42 -22.17 -6.80
N ASN A 336 -10.53 -22.76 -5.99
CA ASN A 336 -10.86 -23.95 -5.21
C ASN A 336 -11.86 -23.62 -4.09
N GLY A 337 -12.91 -24.44 -3.95
CA GLY A 337 -13.97 -24.26 -2.95
C GLY A 337 -14.97 -23.16 -3.27
N ILE A 338 -14.88 -22.49 -4.43
CA ILE A 338 -15.85 -21.48 -4.85
C ILE A 338 -17.03 -22.15 -5.54
N GLU A 339 -18.23 -21.92 -5.01
CA GLU A 339 -19.47 -22.44 -5.57
C GLU A 339 -20.52 -21.35 -5.72
N VAL A 340 -21.24 -21.37 -6.85
CA VAL A 340 -22.40 -20.50 -7.07
C VAL A 340 -23.62 -21.28 -6.61
N ALA A 341 -24.31 -20.74 -5.63
CA ALA A 341 -25.54 -21.31 -5.10
C ALA A 341 -26.76 -20.57 -5.67
N ASN A 342 -27.75 -21.32 -6.16
CA ASN A 342 -28.99 -20.77 -6.73
C ASN A 342 -30.18 -20.81 -5.76
N SER A 343 -29.95 -21.24 -4.51
CA SER A 343 -30.96 -21.30 -3.47
C SER A 343 -30.34 -21.16 -2.08
N ILE A 344 -31.13 -20.65 -1.13
CA ILE A 344 -30.75 -20.58 0.29
C ILE A 344 -30.43 -21.98 0.83
N SER A 345 -31.18 -23.01 0.40
CA SER A 345 -30.92 -24.40 0.80
C SER A 345 -29.56 -24.92 0.32
N GLN A 346 -29.10 -24.51 -0.86
CA GLN A 346 -27.75 -24.84 -1.32
C GLN A 346 -26.68 -24.09 -0.52
N VAL A 347 -26.87 -22.79 -0.24
CA VAL A 347 -25.97 -22.04 0.67
C VAL A 347 -25.89 -22.73 2.02
N LYS A 348 -27.04 -23.10 2.61
CA LYS A 348 -27.14 -23.82 3.88
C LYS A 348 -26.29 -25.09 3.86
N ARG A 349 -26.38 -25.88 2.78
CA ARG A 349 -25.58 -27.11 2.63
C ARG A 349 -24.09 -26.80 2.64
N LEU A 350 -23.65 -25.81 1.86
CA LEU A 350 -22.24 -25.43 1.73
C LEU A 350 -21.64 -24.94 3.05
N VAL A 351 -22.35 -24.09 3.79
CA VAL A 351 -21.86 -23.56 5.07
C VAL A 351 -22.09 -24.51 6.25
N SER A 352 -22.86 -25.58 6.06
CA SER A 352 -23.06 -26.61 7.10
C SER A 352 -21.88 -27.58 7.20
N TYR A 353 -21.05 -27.67 6.15
CA TYR A 353 -19.86 -28.49 6.19
C TYR A 353 -18.90 -27.95 7.24
N ARG A 354 -18.70 -28.75 8.30
CA ARG A 354 -17.69 -28.49 9.34
C ARG A 354 -16.35 -28.98 8.85
N GLU A 355 -15.80 -28.28 7.86
CA GLU A 355 -14.41 -28.48 7.52
C GLU A 355 -13.55 -27.84 8.61
N LEU A 356 -12.58 -28.61 9.09
CA LEU A 356 -11.49 -28.09 9.90
C LEU A 356 -10.30 -27.86 8.98
N HIS A 357 -9.53 -26.82 9.27
CA HIS A 357 -8.17 -26.69 8.78
C HIS A 357 -7.29 -27.81 9.37
N SER A 358 -6.12 -28.02 8.78
CA SER A 358 -5.14 -29.01 9.25
C SER A 358 -4.70 -28.78 10.70
N ASN A 359 -4.78 -27.53 11.18
CA ASN A 359 -4.49 -27.12 12.56
C ASN A 359 -5.68 -27.30 13.52
N GLY A 360 -6.83 -27.82 13.07
CA GLY A 360 -8.01 -28.05 13.90
C GLY A 360 -8.95 -26.84 14.05
N VAL A 361 -8.62 -25.69 13.45
CA VAL A 361 -9.47 -24.48 13.43
C VAL A 361 -10.62 -24.68 12.45
N LYS A 362 -11.82 -24.20 12.80
CA LYS A 362 -12.98 -24.28 11.90
C LYS A 362 -12.77 -23.35 10.70
N LYS A 363 -13.02 -23.86 9.50
CA LYS A 363 -13.07 -23.02 8.30
C LYS A 363 -14.25 -22.07 8.37
N THR A 364 -14.04 -20.83 7.95
CA THR A 364 -15.11 -19.84 7.80
C THR A 364 -15.53 -19.71 6.35
N PHE A 365 -16.70 -19.12 6.11
CA PHE A 365 -17.24 -18.93 4.76
C PHE A 365 -17.62 -17.47 4.51
N ILE A 366 -17.32 -17.00 3.31
CA ILE A 366 -17.81 -15.75 2.76
C ILE A 366 -18.99 -16.07 1.85
N VAL A 367 -20.19 -15.71 2.27
CA VAL A 367 -21.41 -15.74 1.46
C VAL A 367 -21.61 -14.35 0.88
N GLN A 368 -21.42 -14.23 -0.42
CA GLN A 368 -21.42 -12.94 -1.11
C GLN A 368 -22.51 -12.94 -2.18
N GLN A 369 -23.21 -11.81 -2.35
CA GLN A 369 -24.22 -11.67 -3.39
C GLN A 369 -23.56 -11.83 -4.75
N TYR A 370 -24.10 -12.76 -5.55
CA TYR A 370 -23.58 -12.99 -6.90
C TYR A 370 -24.01 -11.84 -7.81
N ILE A 371 -23.07 -11.28 -8.58
CA ILE A 371 -23.37 -10.27 -9.60
C ILE A 371 -24.07 -10.99 -10.76
N ASN A 372 -25.40 -11.00 -10.70
CA ASN A 372 -26.28 -11.75 -11.61
C ASN A 372 -26.54 -11.03 -12.94
N LYS A 373 -26.27 -9.73 -13.01
CA LYS A 373 -26.28 -8.94 -14.26
C LYS A 373 -24.88 -8.38 -14.56
N PRO A 374 -23.88 -9.24 -14.82
CA PRO A 374 -22.56 -8.76 -15.20
C PRO A 374 -22.62 -8.10 -16.58
N LEU A 375 -21.72 -7.14 -16.84
CA LEU A 375 -21.43 -6.73 -18.21
C LEU A 375 -20.87 -7.95 -18.95
N LEU A 376 -21.29 -8.14 -20.21
CA LEU A 376 -20.88 -9.30 -21.01
C LEU A 376 -20.03 -8.86 -22.20
N TYR A 377 -18.97 -9.62 -22.46
CA TYR A 377 -18.15 -9.50 -23.66
C TYR A 377 -18.55 -10.61 -24.63
N ASN A 378 -19.23 -10.27 -25.73
CA ASN A 378 -19.78 -11.26 -26.67
C ASN A 378 -20.59 -12.35 -25.96
N LYS A 379 -21.55 -11.94 -25.12
CA LYS A 379 -22.42 -12.81 -24.28
C LYS A 379 -21.68 -13.64 -23.20
N ARG A 380 -20.38 -13.46 -23.01
CA ARG A 380 -19.57 -14.22 -22.04
C ARG A 380 -19.21 -13.35 -20.85
N LYS A 381 -19.14 -13.99 -19.68
CA LYS A 381 -18.73 -13.33 -18.44
C LYS A 381 -17.23 -13.01 -18.51
N PHE A 382 -16.82 -11.93 -17.88
CA PHE A 382 -15.41 -11.62 -17.71
C PHE A 382 -15.12 -10.99 -16.35
N ASP A 383 -13.85 -10.97 -16.00
CA ASP A 383 -13.31 -10.10 -14.97
C ASP A 383 -12.13 -9.28 -15.54
N ILE A 384 -11.73 -8.24 -14.82
CA ILE A 384 -10.67 -7.31 -15.18
C ILE A 384 -9.51 -7.50 -14.22
N ARG A 385 -8.34 -7.87 -14.77
CA ARG A 385 -7.07 -7.90 -14.05
C ARG A 385 -6.36 -6.57 -14.21
N CYS A 386 -6.10 -5.91 -13.08
CA CYS A 386 -5.24 -4.73 -12.99
C CYS A 386 -4.05 -5.00 -12.04
N PHE A 387 -3.08 -4.09 -11.99
CA PHE A 387 -1.89 -4.25 -11.16
C PHE A 387 -1.61 -3.02 -10.31
N MET A 388 -1.14 -3.25 -9.09
CA MET A 388 -0.73 -2.21 -8.16
C MET A 388 0.60 -2.57 -7.55
N LEU A 389 1.54 -1.63 -7.55
CA LEU A 389 2.81 -1.75 -6.85
C LEU A 389 2.73 -0.94 -5.56
N ILE A 390 3.09 -1.55 -4.43
CA ILE A 390 3.29 -0.83 -3.17
C ILE A 390 4.78 -0.87 -2.84
N THR A 391 5.34 0.26 -2.43
CA THR A 391 6.73 0.37 -1.96
C THR A 391 6.77 1.10 -0.63
N CYS A 392 7.62 0.63 0.28
CA CYS A 392 8.09 1.39 1.43
C CYS A 392 9.59 1.60 1.25
N ILE A 393 10.01 2.83 0.93
CA ILE A 393 11.43 3.17 0.71
C ILE A 393 11.76 4.36 1.58
N ASN A 394 12.79 4.25 2.42
CA ASN A 394 13.14 5.27 3.42
C ASN A 394 11.91 5.65 4.28
N HIS A 395 11.16 4.64 4.70
CA HIS A 395 9.90 4.76 5.45
C HIS A 395 8.76 5.51 4.71
N GLN A 396 8.96 5.85 3.43
CA GLN A 396 7.95 6.47 2.58
C GLN A 396 7.10 5.38 1.93
N PHE A 397 5.88 5.20 2.44
CA PHE A 397 4.92 4.26 1.87
C PHE A 397 4.17 4.92 0.70
N LYS A 398 4.17 4.22 -0.44
CA LYS A 398 3.54 4.65 -1.68
C LYS A 398 2.83 3.49 -2.37
N ALA A 399 1.72 3.79 -3.03
CA ALA A 399 1.07 2.86 -3.93
C ALA A 399 0.94 3.45 -5.33
N TYR A 400 1.13 2.60 -6.34
CA TYR A 400 1.16 2.94 -7.74
C TYR A 400 0.21 2.05 -8.53
N TRP A 401 -0.62 2.65 -9.38
CA TRP A 401 -1.47 1.97 -10.34
C TRP A 401 -0.76 1.73 -11.67
N TYR A 402 -0.83 0.52 -12.21
CA TYR A 402 -0.31 0.24 -13.55
C TYR A 402 -1.37 0.55 -14.61
N GLN A 403 -1.02 1.34 -15.63
CA GLN A 403 -1.96 1.85 -16.64
C GLN A 403 -2.53 0.77 -17.56
N GLU A 404 -1.85 -0.36 -17.73
CA GLU A 404 -2.35 -1.48 -18.55
C GLU A 404 -2.89 -2.61 -17.67
N GLY A 405 -3.88 -3.32 -18.18
CA GLY A 405 -4.38 -4.55 -17.62
C GLY A 405 -4.97 -5.42 -18.73
N TYR A 406 -5.71 -6.44 -18.34
CA TYR A 406 -6.39 -7.29 -19.32
C TYR A 406 -7.69 -7.86 -18.79
N ILE A 407 -8.57 -8.19 -19.73
CA ILE A 407 -9.84 -8.83 -19.46
C ILE A 407 -9.65 -10.35 -19.53
N ARG A 408 -10.18 -11.08 -18.55
CA ARG A 408 -10.23 -12.55 -18.53
C ARG A 408 -11.63 -13.01 -18.83
N THR A 409 -11.82 -13.66 -19.97
CA THR A 409 -13.13 -14.07 -20.47
C THR A 409 -13.43 -15.54 -20.15
N SER A 410 -14.70 -15.85 -19.89
CA SER A 410 -15.19 -17.22 -19.76
C SER A 410 -15.20 -17.94 -21.11
N CYS A 411 -15.05 -19.27 -21.12
CA CYS A 411 -15.12 -20.08 -22.33
C CYS A 411 -16.54 -20.31 -22.87
N LYS A 412 -17.55 -20.07 -22.04
CA LYS A 412 -18.97 -20.30 -22.34
C LYS A 412 -19.78 -19.02 -22.17
N GLU A 413 -20.87 -18.93 -22.93
CA GLU A 413 -21.88 -17.87 -22.79
C GLU A 413 -22.48 -17.88 -21.38
N PHE A 414 -22.77 -16.69 -20.89
CA PHE A 414 -23.31 -16.49 -19.56
C PHE A 414 -24.77 -16.95 -19.50
N ASN A 415 -25.07 -17.86 -18.57
CA ASN A 415 -26.41 -18.35 -18.30
C ASN A 415 -26.57 -18.57 -16.79
N LEU A 416 -27.68 -18.12 -16.21
CA LEU A 416 -28.00 -18.34 -14.79
C LEU A 416 -28.84 -19.61 -14.56
N ASP A 417 -29.39 -20.22 -15.60
CA ASP A 417 -30.17 -21.46 -15.49
C ASP A 417 -29.28 -22.67 -15.18
N ASP A 418 -27.98 -22.59 -15.50
CA ASP A 418 -26.96 -23.64 -15.25
C ASP A 418 -25.83 -23.09 -14.37
N THR A 419 -26.11 -22.96 -13.07
CA THR A 419 -25.14 -22.48 -12.07
C THR A 419 -24.00 -23.46 -11.78
N ASP A 420 -24.16 -24.74 -12.15
CA ASP A 420 -23.17 -25.78 -11.91
C ASP A 420 -22.02 -25.72 -12.93
N CYS A 421 -22.23 -25.08 -14.08
CA CYS A 421 -21.19 -24.92 -15.09
C CYS A 421 -20.12 -23.90 -14.67
N LYS A 422 -19.08 -24.38 -13.98
CA LYS A 422 -17.92 -23.58 -13.55
C LYS A 422 -17.29 -22.74 -14.68
N TYR A 423 -17.27 -23.26 -15.91
CA TYR A 423 -16.70 -22.56 -17.07
C TYR A 423 -17.49 -21.32 -17.50
N THR A 424 -18.74 -21.19 -17.07
CA THR A 424 -19.60 -20.02 -17.30
C THR A 424 -19.40 -18.97 -16.21
N HIS A 425 -19.28 -19.40 -14.95
CA HIS A 425 -19.35 -18.51 -13.79
C HIS A 425 -17.99 -18.10 -13.21
N LEU A 426 -16.93 -18.89 -13.41
CA LEU A 426 -15.59 -18.61 -12.89
C LEU A 426 -14.65 -18.24 -14.03
N THR A 427 -14.08 -17.05 -14.02
CA THR A 427 -13.23 -16.52 -15.11
C THR A 427 -11.73 -16.75 -14.88
N ASN A 428 -11.37 -17.31 -13.71
CA ASN A 428 -9.99 -17.62 -13.36
C ASN A 428 -9.34 -18.56 -14.39
N ASP A 429 -8.15 -18.20 -14.85
CA ASP A 429 -7.41 -18.95 -15.87
C ASP A 429 -7.11 -20.40 -15.43
N ALA A 430 -6.88 -20.61 -14.13
CA ALA A 430 -6.68 -21.93 -13.54
C ALA A 430 -7.87 -22.88 -13.74
N VAL A 431 -9.10 -22.35 -13.91
CA VAL A 431 -10.29 -23.13 -14.26
C VAL A 431 -10.45 -23.19 -15.78
N GLN A 432 -10.36 -22.04 -16.44
CA GLN A 432 -10.66 -21.89 -17.86
C GLN A 432 -9.73 -22.69 -18.78
N LYS A 433 -8.44 -22.83 -18.43
CA LYS A 433 -7.44 -23.55 -19.24
C LYS A 433 -7.75 -25.03 -19.50
N TYR A 434 -8.59 -25.63 -18.65
CA TYR A 434 -9.02 -27.03 -18.81
C TYR A 434 -10.28 -27.16 -19.67
N SER A 435 -10.88 -26.06 -20.12
CA SER A 435 -12.00 -26.08 -21.05
C SER A 435 -11.52 -26.40 -22.46
N LYS A 436 -12.28 -27.20 -23.21
CA LYS A 436 -12.04 -27.45 -24.64
C LYS A 436 -12.14 -26.19 -25.51
N ASN A 437 -12.80 -25.14 -25.01
CA ASN A 437 -12.98 -23.87 -25.72
C ASN A 437 -11.95 -22.80 -25.31
N TYR A 438 -10.94 -23.16 -24.50
CA TYR A 438 -9.91 -22.20 -24.09
C TYR A 438 -9.12 -21.71 -25.30
N GLY A 439 -9.02 -20.40 -25.45
CA GLY A 439 -8.37 -19.76 -26.59
C GLY A 439 -9.20 -19.71 -27.88
N LYS A 440 -10.44 -20.21 -27.88
CA LYS A 440 -11.27 -20.32 -29.10
C LYS A 440 -11.64 -18.96 -29.71
N TYR A 441 -12.00 -17.99 -28.88
CA TYR A 441 -12.51 -16.69 -29.31
C TYR A 441 -11.42 -15.62 -29.32
N GLU A 442 -10.56 -15.65 -28.31
CA GLU A 442 -9.39 -14.78 -28.20
C GLU A 442 -8.23 -15.59 -27.60
N THR A 443 -7.00 -15.29 -28.02
CA THR A 443 -5.83 -16.07 -27.63
C THR A 443 -5.67 -16.11 -26.10
N GLY A 444 -5.75 -17.31 -25.53
CA GLY A 444 -5.66 -17.54 -24.09
C GLY A 444 -6.82 -16.97 -23.28
N ASN A 445 -7.98 -16.65 -23.88
CA ASN A 445 -9.10 -15.97 -23.19
C ASN A 445 -8.66 -14.64 -22.55
N LYS A 446 -7.86 -13.85 -23.28
CA LYS A 446 -7.35 -12.55 -22.84
C LYS A 446 -7.69 -11.49 -23.87
N VAL A 447 -8.27 -10.38 -23.41
CA VAL A 447 -8.54 -9.20 -24.23
C VAL A 447 -7.78 -8.02 -23.66
N SER A 448 -7.15 -7.22 -24.53
CA SER A 448 -6.45 -6.00 -24.12
C SER A 448 -7.45 -4.91 -23.75
N PHE A 449 -7.04 -3.93 -22.91
CA PHE A 449 -7.89 -2.77 -22.64
C PHE A 449 -8.24 -1.98 -23.90
N ASN A 450 -7.34 -1.91 -24.87
CA ASN A 450 -7.59 -1.23 -26.15
C ASN A 450 -8.69 -1.93 -26.96
N ASP A 451 -8.66 -3.26 -27.04
CA ASP A 451 -9.68 -3.99 -27.78
C ASP A 451 -11.02 -4.01 -27.03
N PHE A 452 -10.97 -4.05 -25.70
CA PHE A 452 -12.18 -3.89 -24.88
C PHE A 452 -12.79 -2.49 -25.00
N GLN A 453 -11.98 -1.43 -25.05
CA GLN A 453 -12.44 -0.06 -25.31
C GLN A 453 -13.15 0.05 -26.67
N LYS A 454 -12.63 -0.59 -27.73
CA LYS A 454 -13.29 -0.61 -29.04
C LYS A 454 -14.68 -1.26 -28.94
N TYR A 455 -14.75 -2.42 -28.28
CA TYR A 455 -16.02 -3.13 -28.05
C TYR A 455 -17.02 -2.30 -27.24
N VAL A 456 -16.58 -1.67 -26.15
CA VAL A 456 -17.45 -0.84 -25.31
C VAL A 456 -17.96 0.39 -26.06
N GLN A 457 -17.11 1.02 -26.87
CA GLN A 457 -17.48 2.15 -27.70
C GLN A 457 -18.49 1.76 -28.79
N GLU A 458 -18.28 0.61 -29.43
CA GLU A 458 -19.15 0.13 -30.52
C GLU A 458 -20.53 -0.31 -30.01
N ILE A 459 -20.57 -1.09 -28.92
CA ILE A 459 -21.81 -1.72 -28.44
C ILE A 459 -22.59 -0.82 -27.49
N TYR A 460 -21.90 -0.03 -26.66
CA TYR A 460 -22.53 0.76 -25.60
C TYR A 460 -22.36 2.27 -25.77
N ASN A 461 -21.56 2.73 -26.74
CA ASN A 461 -21.23 4.14 -26.94
C ASN A 461 -20.63 4.80 -25.68
N LEU A 462 -19.79 4.05 -24.95
CA LEU A 462 -19.15 4.51 -23.71
C LEU A 462 -17.62 4.49 -23.81
N ASN A 463 -16.99 5.30 -22.95
CA ASN A 463 -15.55 5.36 -22.79
C ASN A 463 -15.12 4.54 -21.56
N PHE A 464 -14.47 3.39 -21.79
CA PHE A 464 -13.96 2.50 -20.76
C PHE A 464 -12.90 3.16 -19.86
N ASN A 465 -12.20 4.20 -20.34
CA ASN A 465 -11.27 4.96 -19.49
C ASN A 465 -11.97 5.57 -18.26
N ASN A 466 -13.24 5.96 -18.38
CA ASN A 466 -14.01 6.44 -17.23
C ASN A 466 -14.19 5.35 -16.16
N THR A 467 -14.30 4.09 -16.58
CA THR A 467 -14.35 2.96 -15.67
C THR A 467 -12.96 2.68 -15.09
N ILE A 468 -11.89 2.76 -15.88
CA ILE A 468 -10.50 2.61 -15.38
C ILE A 468 -10.21 3.60 -14.25
N GLU A 469 -10.65 4.86 -14.37
CA GLU A 469 -10.51 5.86 -13.29
C GLU A 469 -11.27 5.44 -12.01
N GLN A 470 -12.45 4.85 -12.12
CA GLN A 470 -13.19 4.31 -10.97
C GLN A 470 -12.47 3.11 -10.33
N LEU A 471 -11.90 2.20 -11.15
CA LEU A 471 -11.08 1.09 -10.67
C LEU A 471 -9.82 1.58 -9.93
N LYS A 472 -9.20 2.64 -10.45
CA LYS A 472 -8.06 3.30 -9.82
C LYS A 472 -8.44 3.90 -8.47
N ASN A 473 -9.58 4.60 -8.38
CA ASN A 473 -10.09 5.13 -7.11
C ASN A 473 -10.39 4.04 -6.08
N LEU A 474 -11.03 2.93 -6.49
CA LEU A 474 -11.23 1.76 -5.65
C LEU A 474 -9.89 1.20 -5.14
N SER A 475 -8.87 1.16 -5.99
CA SER A 475 -7.53 0.69 -5.61
C SER A 475 -6.88 1.58 -4.56
N THR A 476 -7.05 2.90 -4.68
CA THR A 476 -6.62 3.86 -3.66
C THR A 476 -7.33 3.64 -2.33
N ASP A 477 -8.63 3.33 -2.37
CA ASP A 477 -9.42 3.08 -1.16
C ASP A 477 -9.00 1.78 -0.45
N ILE A 478 -8.63 0.72 -1.20
CA ILE A 478 -8.02 -0.50 -0.64
C ILE A 478 -6.76 -0.14 0.16
N VAL A 479 -5.89 0.69 -0.42
CA VAL A 479 -4.64 1.10 0.24
C VAL A 479 -4.93 1.92 1.50
N LYS A 480 -5.87 2.88 1.45
CA LYS A 480 -6.28 3.65 2.63
C LYS A 480 -6.85 2.76 3.73
N ALA A 481 -7.73 1.82 3.36
CA ALA A 481 -8.41 0.92 4.28
C ALA A 481 -7.43 0.01 5.05
N SER A 482 -6.34 -0.42 4.41
CA SER A 482 -5.37 -1.34 5.00
C SER A 482 -4.03 -0.68 5.35
N TYR A 483 -3.91 0.65 5.21
CA TYR A 483 -2.64 1.37 5.36
C TYR A 483 -1.95 1.08 6.69
N GLN A 484 -2.68 1.09 7.80
CA GLN A 484 -2.10 0.87 9.14
C GLN A 484 -1.63 -0.57 9.36
N HIS A 485 -2.17 -1.54 8.62
CA HIS A 485 -1.88 -2.96 8.79
C HIS A 485 -0.89 -3.50 7.74
N LEU A 486 -0.76 -2.84 6.59
CA LEU A 486 0.25 -3.14 5.58
C LEU A 486 1.58 -2.53 6.00
N ASP A 487 2.62 -3.36 6.12
CA ASP A 487 3.96 -2.97 6.56
C ASP A 487 3.94 -2.07 7.81
N PRO A 488 3.35 -2.53 8.93
CA PRO A 488 3.01 -1.67 10.08
C PRO A 488 4.24 -1.01 10.72
N ASN A 489 5.39 -1.69 10.65
CA ASN A 489 6.68 -1.19 11.12
C ASN A 489 7.34 -0.18 10.16
N ARG A 490 6.71 0.06 9.00
CA ARG A 490 7.21 0.91 7.91
C ARG A 490 8.66 0.60 7.63
N HIS A 491 8.95 -0.66 7.30
CA HIS A 491 10.33 -1.10 7.11
C HIS A 491 11.06 -0.18 6.12
N PHE A 492 12.36 0.02 6.35
CA PHE A 492 13.15 0.98 5.56
C PHE A 492 13.06 0.69 4.06
N TYR A 493 12.99 -0.58 3.67
CA TYR A 493 12.96 -0.96 2.27
C TYR A 493 12.21 -2.27 2.02
N THR A 494 10.99 -2.16 1.50
CA THR A 494 10.12 -3.27 1.11
C THR A 494 9.27 -2.89 -0.10
N PHE A 495 8.80 -3.88 -0.85
CA PHE A 495 7.86 -3.64 -1.94
C PHE A 495 7.06 -4.90 -2.26
N GLU A 496 5.89 -4.75 -2.86
CA GLU A 496 5.12 -5.89 -3.37
C GLU A 496 4.25 -5.47 -4.56
N LEU A 497 4.17 -6.36 -5.54
CA LEU A 497 3.33 -6.21 -6.72
C LEU A 497 2.06 -7.05 -6.55
N PHE A 498 0.91 -6.39 -6.54
CA PHE A 498 -0.40 -7.01 -6.39
C PHE A 498 -1.16 -7.08 -7.71
N GLY A 499 -1.99 -8.11 -7.86
CA GLY A 499 -2.96 -8.25 -8.94
C GLY A 499 -4.37 -8.03 -8.41
N LEU A 500 -5.11 -7.09 -8.97
CA LEU A 500 -6.44 -6.73 -8.52
C LEU A 500 -7.47 -7.25 -9.51
N ASP A 501 -8.53 -7.85 -8.98
CA ASP A 501 -9.59 -8.48 -9.75
C ASP A 501 -10.88 -7.68 -9.56
N PHE A 502 -11.39 -7.16 -10.66
CA PHE A 502 -12.63 -6.39 -10.68
C PHE A 502 -13.65 -7.02 -11.62
N MET A 503 -14.93 -6.74 -11.40
CA MET A 503 -15.97 -6.95 -12.40
C MET A 503 -16.75 -5.67 -12.63
N ILE A 504 -17.45 -5.61 -13.75
CA ILE A 504 -18.38 -4.53 -14.07
C ILE A 504 -19.76 -5.16 -14.26
N ASP A 505 -20.80 -4.52 -13.73
CA ASP A 505 -22.19 -4.94 -13.98
C ASP A 505 -22.79 -4.29 -15.24
N SER A 506 -24.02 -4.67 -15.58
CA SER A 506 -24.72 -4.14 -16.77
C SER A 506 -24.92 -2.63 -16.74
N ASP A 507 -24.85 -2.01 -15.56
CA ASP A 507 -24.99 -0.56 -15.36
C ASP A 507 -23.62 0.16 -15.39
N PHE A 508 -22.58 -0.54 -15.85
CA PHE A 508 -21.20 -0.05 -15.92
C PHE A 508 -20.56 0.29 -14.57
N ARG A 509 -21.11 -0.25 -13.47
CA ARG A 509 -20.56 -0.04 -12.14
C ARG A 509 -19.45 -1.05 -11.85
N PRO A 510 -18.29 -0.60 -11.38
CA PRO A 510 -17.20 -1.48 -10.98
C PRO A 510 -17.41 -2.07 -9.59
N TRP A 511 -16.95 -3.31 -9.43
CA TRP A 511 -16.99 -4.08 -8.20
C TRP A 511 -15.60 -4.67 -7.93
N LEU A 512 -15.06 -4.43 -6.74
CA LEU A 512 -13.86 -5.12 -6.28
C LEU A 512 -14.20 -6.57 -5.89
N ILE A 513 -13.45 -7.53 -6.41
CA ILE A 513 -13.67 -8.96 -6.17
C ILE A 513 -12.61 -9.54 -5.24
N GLU A 514 -11.33 -9.36 -5.55
CA GLU A 514 -10.21 -9.80 -4.73
C GLU A 514 -8.90 -9.08 -5.09
N VAL A 515 -7.91 -9.17 -4.20
CA VAL A 515 -6.53 -8.75 -4.45
C VAL A 515 -5.62 -9.96 -4.26
N ASN A 516 -4.65 -10.14 -5.14
CA ASN A 516 -3.77 -11.30 -5.18
C ASN A 516 -2.32 -10.87 -4.94
N THR A 517 -1.63 -11.49 -3.98
CA THR A 517 -0.17 -11.36 -3.76
C THR A 517 0.65 -12.04 -4.85
N ASN A 518 0.07 -13.07 -5.49
CA ASN A 518 0.58 -13.64 -6.73
C ASN A 518 -0.27 -13.12 -7.90
N PRO A 519 0.14 -12.03 -8.56
CA PRO A 519 -0.62 -11.42 -9.66
C PRO A 519 -0.77 -12.29 -10.92
N CYS A 520 -0.26 -13.53 -10.94
CA CYS A 520 -0.17 -14.41 -12.10
C CYS A 520 0.59 -13.74 -13.25
N LEU A 521 1.91 -13.83 -13.22
CA LEU A 521 2.82 -13.24 -14.21
C LEU A 521 3.17 -14.23 -15.32
N GLU A 522 2.22 -15.10 -15.68
CA GLU A 522 2.40 -16.05 -16.78
C GLU A 522 2.24 -15.37 -18.14
N THR A 523 3.06 -15.78 -19.11
CA THR A 523 3.14 -15.17 -20.44
C THR A 523 2.51 -16.06 -21.52
N CYS A 524 1.33 -16.63 -21.22
CA CYS A 524 0.68 -17.67 -22.04
C CYS A 524 0.20 -17.23 -23.42
N CYS A 525 0.18 -15.94 -23.72
CA CYS A 525 -0.17 -15.41 -25.04
C CYS A 525 0.64 -14.14 -25.38
N PRO A 526 0.69 -13.70 -26.65
CA PRO A 526 1.47 -12.53 -27.06
C PRO A 526 1.13 -11.25 -26.27
N LEU A 527 -0.15 -11.06 -25.95
CA LEU A 527 -0.63 -9.93 -25.13
C LEU A 527 0.04 -9.94 -23.75
N LEU A 528 -0.04 -11.07 -23.03
CA LEU A 528 0.54 -11.18 -21.70
C LEU A 528 2.06 -11.19 -21.73
N SER A 529 2.69 -11.81 -22.74
CA SER A 529 4.14 -11.76 -22.92
C SER A 529 4.65 -10.33 -22.96
N ARG A 530 4.02 -9.46 -23.77
CA ARG A 530 4.37 -8.03 -23.80
C ARG A 530 4.06 -7.34 -22.47
N LEU A 531 2.81 -7.44 -22.00
CA LEU A 531 2.32 -6.68 -20.85
C LEU A 531 3.11 -7.02 -19.58
N ILE A 532 3.25 -8.31 -19.27
CA ILE A 532 3.89 -8.79 -18.04
C ILE A 532 5.39 -8.49 -18.05
N ASN A 533 6.08 -8.62 -19.19
CA ASN A 533 7.48 -8.22 -19.30
C ASN A 533 7.68 -6.74 -18.95
N HIS A 534 6.83 -5.85 -19.50
CA HIS A 534 6.90 -4.42 -19.19
C HIS A 534 6.49 -4.11 -17.75
N LEU A 535 5.49 -4.80 -17.22
CA LEU A 535 5.05 -4.66 -15.83
C LEU A 535 6.20 -4.96 -14.86
N VAL A 536 6.84 -6.12 -15.01
CA VAL A 536 7.93 -6.53 -14.11
C VAL A 536 9.15 -5.64 -14.28
N GLU A 537 9.53 -5.27 -15.50
CA GLU A 537 10.62 -4.31 -15.71
C GLU A 537 10.32 -2.95 -15.07
N ASN A 538 9.11 -2.41 -15.21
CA ASN A 538 8.70 -1.17 -14.55
C ASN A 538 8.72 -1.29 -13.01
N THR A 539 8.31 -2.45 -12.47
CA THR A 539 8.41 -2.73 -11.04
C THR A 539 9.85 -2.69 -10.56
N ILE A 540 10.79 -3.33 -11.27
CA ILE A 540 12.22 -3.30 -10.93
C ILE A 540 12.77 -1.88 -11.04
N ARG A 541 12.34 -1.09 -12.05
CA ARG A 541 12.75 0.30 -12.24
C ARG A 541 12.32 1.25 -11.12
N ILE A 542 11.20 0.97 -10.45
CA ILE A 542 10.71 1.78 -9.32
C ILE A 542 11.21 1.23 -7.98
N ALA A 543 11.15 -0.08 -7.78
CA ALA A 543 11.37 -0.69 -6.48
C ALA A 543 12.82 -1.12 -6.24
N ILE A 544 13.60 -1.46 -7.27
CA ILE A 544 14.94 -2.06 -7.14
C ILE A 544 16.04 -1.10 -7.59
N ASP A 545 15.99 -0.65 -8.84
CA ASP A 545 17.06 0.16 -9.44
C ASP A 545 17.42 1.43 -8.66
N PRO A 546 16.46 2.18 -8.05
CA PRO A 546 16.76 3.36 -7.25
C PRO A 546 17.54 3.06 -5.97
N MET A 547 17.45 1.82 -5.45
CA MET A 547 18.14 1.37 -4.24
C MET A 547 19.47 0.68 -4.53
N TYR A 548 19.62 0.16 -5.75
CA TYR A 548 20.76 -0.61 -6.22
C TYR A 548 21.31 -0.07 -7.55
N PRO A 549 21.80 1.18 -7.57
CA PRO A 549 22.24 1.84 -8.80
C PRO A 549 23.46 1.15 -9.44
N PRO A 550 23.67 1.33 -10.75
CA PRO A 550 24.86 0.82 -11.41
C PRO A 550 26.15 1.47 -10.84
N PRO A 551 27.31 0.80 -10.94
CA PRO A 551 28.60 1.40 -10.60
C PRO A 551 28.85 2.67 -11.43
N THR A 552 29.56 3.66 -10.87
CA THR A 552 29.73 5.00 -11.45
C THR A 552 30.22 5.03 -12.91
N LYS A 553 31.01 4.04 -13.33
CA LYS A 553 31.59 3.97 -14.69
C LYS A 553 30.75 3.16 -15.69
N LYS A 554 29.56 2.67 -15.30
CA LYS A 554 28.67 1.90 -16.18
C LYS A 554 27.68 2.81 -16.90
N LYS A 555 27.35 2.41 -18.14
CA LYS A 555 26.31 3.09 -18.91
C LYS A 555 24.97 3.00 -18.19
N PRO A 556 24.14 4.07 -18.25
CA PRO A 556 22.79 4.01 -17.73
C PRO A 556 22.00 2.94 -18.48
N LEU A 557 20.98 2.40 -17.82
CA LEU A 557 20.05 1.49 -18.47
C LEU A 557 19.32 2.21 -19.62
N PRO A 558 18.87 1.47 -20.65
CA PRO A 558 18.09 2.06 -21.73
C PRO A 558 16.88 2.83 -21.20
N GLU A 559 16.51 3.88 -21.94
CA GLU A 559 15.26 4.60 -21.71
C GLU A 559 14.08 3.62 -21.74
N PHE A 560 13.10 3.91 -20.91
CA PHE A 560 11.90 3.09 -20.81
C PHE A 560 10.68 3.97 -20.56
N LYS A 561 9.52 3.47 -20.98
CA LYS A 561 8.24 4.07 -20.65
C LYS A 561 7.80 3.54 -19.28
N ASN A 562 7.66 4.44 -18.31
CA ASN A 562 7.01 4.14 -17.04
C ASN A 562 5.48 4.18 -17.23
N ASN A 563 4.82 3.07 -16.90
CA ASN A 563 3.39 2.87 -16.94
C ASN A 563 2.77 2.84 -15.52
N PHE A 564 3.54 3.10 -14.46
CA PHE A 564 2.99 3.28 -13.12
C PHE A 564 2.64 4.74 -12.84
N GLU A 565 1.42 4.98 -12.38
CA GLU A 565 0.93 6.26 -11.84
C GLU A 565 0.84 6.18 -10.32
N LEU A 566 1.34 7.19 -9.61
CA LEU A 566 1.22 7.24 -8.15
C LEU A 566 -0.24 7.54 -7.75
N ILE A 567 -0.82 6.69 -6.90
CA ILE A 567 -2.20 6.83 -6.43
C ILE A 567 -2.32 7.10 -4.93
N PHE A 568 -1.25 6.86 -4.17
CA PHE A 568 -1.24 7.05 -2.71
C PHE A 568 0.16 7.42 -2.21
N TYR A 569 0.24 8.38 -1.28
CA TYR A 569 1.48 8.79 -0.61
C TYR A 569 1.21 9.33 0.82
N THR A 570 1.95 8.82 1.80
CA THR A 570 1.72 8.98 3.25
C THR A 570 1.65 10.40 3.83
N PRO A 571 2.50 11.39 3.45
CA PRO A 571 2.49 12.72 4.08
C PRO A 571 1.18 13.49 3.96
N LEU A 572 0.18 12.95 3.27
CA LEU A 572 -1.17 13.51 3.12
C LEU A 572 -2.18 12.99 4.15
N ILE A 573 -1.78 12.16 5.13
CA ILE A 573 -2.70 11.49 6.07
C ILE A 573 -2.43 11.94 7.51
N GLU A 574 -2.69 13.22 7.80
CA GLU A 574 -2.91 13.67 9.18
C GLU A 574 -4.36 13.44 9.65
N GLN A 575 -5.23 12.80 8.84
CA GLN A 575 -6.69 12.77 9.07
C GLN A 575 -7.36 11.38 9.07
N CYS A 576 -6.63 10.26 9.03
CA CYS A 576 -7.28 8.97 9.27
C CYS A 576 -7.37 8.74 10.78
N GLY A 577 -8.56 8.98 11.34
CA GLY A 577 -8.92 8.56 12.70
C GLY A 577 -8.68 7.06 12.93
N LYS A 578 -8.70 6.65 14.20
CA LYS A 578 -8.47 5.25 14.60
C LYS A 578 -9.40 4.30 13.82
N LEU A 579 -8.84 3.54 12.89
CA LEU A 579 -9.49 2.38 12.30
C LEU A 579 -9.56 1.27 13.37
N PRO A 580 -10.58 0.40 13.34
CA PRO A 580 -10.72 -0.66 14.33
C PRO A 580 -9.54 -1.63 14.25
N GLU A 581 -8.98 -2.01 15.39
CA GLU A 581 -8.04 -3.12 15.50
C GLU A 581 -8.78 -4.41 15.12
N ILE A 582 -8.48 -4.94 13.93
CA ILE A 582 -8.81 -6.33 13.63
C ILE A 582 -7.85 -7.18 14.46
N GLN A 583 -8.39 -7.97 15.40
CA GLN A 583 -7.60 -8.96 16.12
C GLN A 583 -6.89 -9.84 15.09
N GLN A 584 -5.55 -9.84 15.11
CA GLN A 584 -4.77 -10.86 14.45
C GLN A 584 -5.17 -12.18 15.14
N ASP A 585 -5.96 -12.99 14.45
CA ASP A 585 -6.06 -14.39 14.81
C ASP A 585 -4.67 -14.99 14.52
N ASP A 586 -4.04 -15.62 15.52
CA ASP A 586 -2.71 -16.26 15.46
C ASP A 586 -2.62 -17.44 14.43
N ASP A 587 -3.66 -17.62 13.62
CA ASP A 587 -3.93 -18.83 12.84
C ASP A 587 -3.45 -18.79 11.39
N ASP A 588 -3.00 -17.64 10.88
CA ASP A 588 -2.47 -17.52 9.52
C ASP A 588 -0.93 -17.64 9.52
N LEU A 589 -0.44 -18.78 10.00
CA LEU A 589 0.84 -19.29 9.52
C LEU A 589 0.65 -19.57 8.03
N ASP A 590 1.27 -18.77 7.17
CA ASP A 590 1.51 -19.13 5.77
C ASP A 590 2.08 -20.56 5.78
N VAL A 591 1.24 -21.56 5.53
CA VAL A 591 1.70 -22.94 5.41
C VAL A 591 2.53 -22.95 4.13
N ASP A 592 3.82 -23.21 4.31
CA ASP A 592 4.77 -23.46 3.24
C ASP A 592 4.21 -24.59 2.34
N ASP A 593 3.51 -24.23 1.27
CA ASP A 593 3.31 -25.12 0.11
C ASP A 593 4.59 -25.07 -0.77
N ASP A 594 5.75 -25.30 -0.13
CA ASP A 594 6.97 -25.76 -0.79
C ASP A 594 6.89 -27.30 -0.87
N ASN A 595 6.01 -27.82 -1.74
CA ASN A 595 6.07 -29.20 -2.24
C ASN A 595 5.79 -29.25 -3.75
#